data_AF-D3B9P9-F1
#
_entry.id   AF-D3B9P9-F1
#
_cell.length_a   1.000
_cell.length_b   1.000
_cell.length_c   1.000
_cell.angle_alpha   90.00
_cell.angle_beta   90.00
_cell.angle_gamma   90.00
#
_symmetry.space_group_name_H-M   'P 1'
#
loop_
_entity.id
_entity.type
_entity.pdbx_description
1 polymer ?
#
loop_
_entity_poly.entity_id
_entity_poly.type
_entity_poly.pdbx_seq_one_letter_code
_entity_poly.pdbx_strand_id
1 'polypeptide(L)'
;MKNIWGIIVLVLLIFTWALTTATFGTSWYRLHDELTNRGWAYFKYSHYDIGPDTYSISGSNIQKVLQTCLAFACISWIFTTVTIFINIMDRVKSGVSLFKVARFLPIGSFLFALFSVLVLIAWPKAFKKDCEKNASYLTWAATGCGDWGCFKDLRVGGDCEPYAGWACMIVSTITSFIAALISAIFTRYGVSA
;
A
#
# COMPACT_ATOMS: atom_id res chain seq x y z
N MET A 1 -8.78 -32.33 11.78
CA MET A 1 -8.46 -30.92 12.15
C MET A 1 -7.42 -30.23 11.26
N LYS A 2 -6.64 -30.93 10.40
CA LYS A 2 -5.59 -30.30 9.55
C LYS A 2 -6.11 -29.31 8.49
N ASN A 3 -7.40 -29.34 8.12
CA ASN A 3 -7.94 -28.50 7.05
C ASN A 3 -8.38 -27.08 7.47
N ILE A 4 -8.65 -26.84 8.76
CA ILE A 4 -9.24 -25.57 9.22
C ILE A 4 -8.24 -24.41 9.09
N TRP A 5 -6.98 -24.61 9.50
CA TRP A 5 -5.93 -23.59 9.41
C TRP A 5 -5.66 -23.13 7.98
N GLY A 6 -5.66 -24.07 7.03
CA GLY A 6 -5.52 -23.73 5.63
C GLY A 6 -6.68 -22.86 5.12
N ILE A 7 -7.92 -23.18 5.50
CA ILE A 7 -9.09 -22.38 5.11
C ILE A 7 -8.98 -20.96 5.69
N ILE A 8 -8.58 -20.83 6.95
CA ILE A 8 -8.36 -19.52 7.59
C ILE A 8 -7.31 -18.71 6.81
N VAL A 9 -6.17 -19.32 6.48
CA VAL A 9 -5.12 -18.68 5.65
C VAL A 9 -5.68 -18.24 4.30
N LEU A 10 -6.45 -19.10 3.63
CA LEU A 10 -7.05 -18.75 2.33
C LEU A 10 -7.99 -17.54 2.44
N VAL A 11 -8.85 -17.49 3.46
CA VAL A 11 -9.76 -16.36 3.69
C VAL A 11 -8.98 -15.08 3.95
N LEU A 12 -7.94 -15.13 4.78
CA LEU A 12 -7.08 -13.98 5.06
C LEU A 12 -6.35 -13.49 3.79
N LEU A 13 -5.89 -14.41 2.94
CA LEU A 13 -5.24 -14.07 1.67
C LEU A 13 -6.21 -13.44 0.68
N ILE A 14 -7.45 -13.95 0.56
CA ILE A 14 -8.48 -13.36 -0.30
C ILE A 14 -8.84 -11.95 0.18
N PHE A 15 -8.95 -11.76 1.49
CA PHE A 15 -9.21 -10.43 2.07
C PHE A 15 -8.05 -9.46 1.82
N THR A 16 -6.82 -9.91 2.04
CA THR A 16 -5.58 -9.17 1.71
C THR A 16 -5.54 -8.80 0.22
N TRP A 17 -5.88 -9.75 -0.66
CA TRP A 17 -5.93 -9.55 -2.10
C TRP A 17 -6.94 -8.46 -2.48
N ALA A 18 -8.15 -8.51 -1.93
CA ALA A 18 -9.20 -7.52 -2.19
C ALA A 18 -8.78 -6.11 -1.73
N LEU A 19 -8.20 -5.97 -0.53
CA LEU A 19 -7.70 -4.69 -0.02
C LEU A 19 -6.55 -4.13 -0.87
N THR A 20 -5.64 -5.00 -1.31
CA THR A 20 -4.53 -4.60 -2.18
C THR A 20 -5.04 -4.18 -3.56
N THR A 21 -6.07 -4.85 -4.10
CA THR A 21 -6.73 -4.40 -5.33
C THR A 21 -7.42 -3.05 -5.15
N ALA A 22 -8.08 -2.82 -4.00
CA ALA A 22 -8.73 -1.55 -3.70
C ALA A 22 -7.73 -0.37 -3.61
N THR A 23 -6.49 -0.63 -3.17
CA THR A 23 -5.45 0.43 -3.14
C THR A 23 -5.11 0.95 -4.54
N PHE A 24 -5.22 0.12 -5.58
CA PHE A 24 -4.95 0.54 -6.98
C PHE A 24 -6.00 1.52 -7.50
N GLY A 25 -7.23 1.48 -6.98
CA GLY A 25 -8.31 2.38 -7.40
C GLY A 25 -8.45 3.66 -6.58
N THR A 26 -7.68 3.81 -5.49
CA THR A 26 -7.90 4.88 -4.50
C THR A 26 -6.70 5.81 -4.37
N SER A 27 -6.93 7.00 -3.82
CA SER A 27 -5.89 7.98 -3.53
C SER A 27 -5.15 7.62 -2.25
N TRP A 28 -3.85 7.86 -2.22
CA TRP A 28 -2.96 7.42 -1.14
C TRP A 28 -2.75 8.48 -0.07
N TYR A 29 -2.88 9.73 -0.48
CA TYR A 29 -2.62 10.88 0.37
C TYR A 29 -3.59 11.99 0.01
N ARG A 30 -3.98 12.80 0.98
CA ARG A 30 -4.77 14.00 0.75
C ARG A 30 -4.11 15.20 1.41
N LEU A 31 -4.29 16.35 0.78
CA LEU A 31 -3.78 17.63 1.28
C LEU A 31 -4.88 18.67 1.14
N HIS A 32 -5.09 19.47 2.18
CA HIS A 32 -5.97 20.61 2.20
C HIS A 32 -5.15 21.85 2.54
N ASP A 33 -5.43 22.93 1.82
CA ASP A 33 -4.88 24.23 2.13
C ASP A 33 -6.05 25.16 2.48
N GLU A 34 -6.06 25.66 3.72
CA GLU A 34 -7.10 26.55 4.21
C GLU A 34 -7.01 27.94 3.57
N LEU A 35 -5.83 28.35 3.09
CA LEU A 35 -5.59 29.69 2.55
C LEU A 35 -6.16 29.87 1.14
N THR A 36 -6.08 28.84 0.30
CA THR A 36 -6.55 28.92 -1.09
C THR A 36 -8.02 28.53 -1.26
N ASN A 37 -8.66 27.95 -0.23
CA ASN A 37 -10.05 27.49 -0.24
C ASN A 37 -10.39 26.58 -1.45
N ARG A 38 -9.38 25.89 -2.00
CA ARG A 38 -9.49 25.04 -3.20
C ARG A 38 -10.01 23.63 -2.91
N GLY A 39 -10.33 23.32 -1.66
CA GLY A 39 -10.76 21.98 -1.24
C GLY A 39 -9.59 21.02 -1.02
N TRP A 40 -9.89 19.71 -0.98
CA TRP A 40 -8.88 18.67 -0.79
C TRP A 40 -8.26 18.26 -2.14
N ALA A 41 -6.94 18.22 -2.20
CA ALA A 41 -6.18 17.57 -3.24
C ALA A 41 -5.93 16.09 -2.90
N TYR A 42 -6.35 15.19 -3.78
CA TYR A 42 -6.21 13.75 -3.60
C TYR A 42 -5.12 13.20 -4.50
N PHE A 43 -4.02 12.74 -3.91
CA PHE A 43 -2.87 12.26 -4.66
C PHE A 43 -2.97 10.77 -5.00
N LYS A 44 -2.79 10.49 -6.28
CA LYS A 44 -2.64 9.17 -6.89
C LYS A 44 -1.26 9.05 -7.56
N TYR A 45 -0.95 7.86 -8.04
CA TYR A 45 0.38 7.46 -8.51
C TYR A 45 1.04 8.36 -9.56
N SER A 46 0.25 9.06 -10.38
CA SER A 46 0.74 9.93 -11.47
C SER A 46 0.11 11.31 -11.51
N HIS A 47 -0.93 11.54 -10.71
CA HIS A 47 -1.73 12.76 -10.73
C HIS A 47 -2.31 13.05 -9.35
N TYR A 48 -2.84 14.26 -9.17
CA TYR A 48 -3.71 14.60 -8.06
C TYR A 48 -4.99 15.25 -8.58
N ASP A 49 -6.08 15.04 -7.85
CA ASP A 49 -7.40 15.58 -8.18
C ASP A 49 -7.77 16.68 -7.19
N ILE A 50 -8.23 17.83 -7.67
CA ILE A 50 -8.85 18.91 -6.88
C ILE A 50 -10.25 19.14 -7.44
N GLY A 51 -11.28 18.68 -6.72
CA GLY A 51 -12.64 18.72 -7.25
C GLY A 51 -12.75 17.93 -8.58
N PRO A 52 -13.24 18.54 -9.67
CA PRO A 52 -13.33 17.88 -10.97
C PRO A 52 -12.01 17.90 -11.77
N ASP A 53 -11.01 18.66 -11.34
CA ASP A 53 -9.79 18.90 -12.10
C ASP A 53 -8.68 17.93 -11.71
N THR A 54 -8.02 17.34 -12.72
CA THR A 54 -6.89 16.42 -12.54
C THR A 54 -5.59 17.05 -13.02
N TYR A 55 -4.57 17.00 -12.19
CA TYR A 55 -3.26 17.60 -12.44
C TYR A 55 -2.15 16.55 -12.40
N SER A 56 -1.21 16.62 -13.34
CA SER A 56 -0.06 15.69 -13.39
C SER A 56 1.00 16.05 -12.35
N ILE A 57 1.59 15.03 -11.71
CA ILE A 57 2.78 15.17 -10.85
C ILE A 57 4.07 14.66 -11.53
N SER A 58 4.09 14.61 -12.87
CA SER A 58 5.21 14.07 -13.63
C SER A 58 6.55 14.73 -13.29
N GLY A 59 7.58 13.92 -13.04
CA GLY A 59 8.94 14.37 -12.74
C GLY A 59 9.18 14.78 -11.29
N SER A 60 8.15 14.75 -10.43
CA SER A 60 8.26 15.07 -9.02
C SER A 60 8.88 13.94 -8.19
N ASN A 61 9.48 14.27 -7.06
CA ASN A 61 9.96 13.30 -6.07
C ASN A 61 8.77 12.57 -5.40
N ILE A 62 7.65 13.25 -5.19
CA ILE A 62 6.39 12.65 -4.71
C ILE A 62 5.93 11.53 -5.64
N GLN A 63 5.94 11.75 -6.96
CA GLN A 63 5.60 10.72 -7.94
C GLN A 63 6.49 9.49 -7.78
N LYS A 64 7.81 9.69 -7.59
CA LYS A 64 8.74 8.57 -7.38
C LYS A 64 8.40 7.78 -6.12
N VAL A 65 8.04 8.46 -5.02
CA VAL A 65 7.59 7.80 -3.78
C VAL A 65 6.34 6.96 -4.05
N LEU A 66 5.32 7.53 -4.67
CA LEU A 66 4.08 6.83 -4.96
C LEU A 66 4.23 5.67 -5.93
N GLN A 67 5.01 5.85 -6.99
CA GLN A 67 5.31 4.77 -7.94
C GLN A 67 6.09 3.63 -7.26
N THR A 68 6.99 3.96 -6.32
CA THR A 68 7.69 2.96 -5.53
C THR A 68 6.72 2.21 -4.60
N CYS A 69 5.81 2.92 -3.93
CA CYS A 69 4.74 2.30 -3.14
C CYS A 69 3.88 1.36 -4.00
N LEU A 70 3.47 1.82 -5.18
CA LEU A 70 2.69 1.04 -6.15
C LEU A 70 3.44 -0.21 -6.59
N ALA A 71 4.72 -0.08 -6.96
CA ALA A 71 5.52 -1.21 -7.40
C ALA A 71 5.57 -2.31 -6.31
N PHE A 72 5.80 -1.93 -5.06
CA PHE A 72 5.79 -2.87 -3.94
C PHE A 72 4.39 -3.45 -3.67
N ALA A 73 3.33 -2.65 -3.78
CA ALA A 73 1.96 -3.14 -3.66
C ALA A 73 1.61 -4.14 -4.79
N CYS A 74 2.04 -3.89 -6.03
CA CYS A 74 1.89 -4.79 -7.16
C CYS A 74 2.62 -6.12 -6.93
N ILE A 75 3.87 -6.08 -6.47
CA ILE A 75 4.63 -7.30 -6.17
C ILE A 75 3.94 -8.08 -5.05
N SER A 76 3.52 -7.41 -3.97
CA SER A 76 2.74 -8.04 -2.88
C SER A 76 1.47 -8.71 -3.39
N TRP A 77 0.74 -8.03 -4.29
CA TRP A 77 -0.47 -8.56 -4.93
C TRP A 77 -0.18 -9.83 -5.76
N ILE A 78 0.92 -9.85 -6.52
CA ILE A 78 1.36 -11.03 -7.29
C ILE A 78 1.66 -12.19 -6.34
N PHE A 79 2.45 -11.97 -5.28
CA PHE A 79 2.76 -13.01 -4.29
C PHE A 79 1.49 -13.56 -3.63
N THR A 80 0.57 -12.67 -3.26
CA THR A 80 -0.73 -13.06 -2.69
C THR A 80 -1.54 -13.92 -3.67
N THR A 81 -1.63 -13.49 -4.93
CA THR A 81 -2.34 -14.20 -5.99
C THR A 81 -1.77 -15.59 -6.22
N VAL A 82 -0.45 -15.72 -6.39
CA VAL A 82 0.22 -17.02 -6.55
C VAL A 82 -0.01 -17.91 -5.34
N THR A 83 0.05 -17.35 -4.13
CA THR A 83 -0.21 -18.09 -2.89
C THR A 83 -1.63 -18.62 -2.82
N ILE A 84 -2.64 -17.83 -3.22
CA ILE A 84 -4.04 -18.25 -3.30
C ILE A 84 -4.20 -19.41 -4.28
N PHE A 85 -3.64 -19.30 -5.49
CA PHE A 85 -3.72 -20.36 -6.50
C PHE A 85 -3.11 -21.67 -6.00
N ILE A 86 -1.92 -21.62 -5.39
CA ILE A 86 -1.27 -22.82 -4.82
C ILE A 86 -2.13 -23.41 -3.71
N ASN A 87 -2.69 -22.57 -2.83
CA ASN A 87 -3.58 -23.01 -1.76
C ASN A 87 -4.86 -23.70 -2.28
N ILE A 88 -5.43 -23.23 -3.39
CA ILE A 88 -6.60 -23.87 -4.01
C ILE A 88 -6.19 -25.20 -4.65
N MET A 89 -5.08 -25.21 -5.41
CA MET A 89 -4.60 -26.42 -6.09
C MET A 89 -4.26 -27.56 -5.12
N ASP A 90 -3.61 -27.26 -4.00
CA ASP A 90 -3.26 -28.23 -2.95
C ASP A 90 -4.51 -28.90 -2.33
N ARG A 91 -5.64 -28.17 -2.28
CA ARG A 91 -6.92 -28.72 -1.80
C ARG A 91 -7.65 -29.56 -2.82
N VAL A 92 -7.57 -29.20 -4.10
CA VAL A 92 -8.24 -29.92 -5.19
C VAL A 92 -7.50 -31.21 -5.55
N LYS A 93 -6.16 -31.19 -5.58
CA LYS A 93 -5.34 -32.38 -5.87
C LYS A 93 -4.77 -32.95 -4.57
N SER A 94 -5.59 -33.69 -3.84
CA SER A 94 -5.16 -34.45 -2.66
C SER A 94 -4.11 -35.50 -3.05
N GLY A 95 -2.81 -35.17 -2.94
CA GLY A 95 -1.74 -36.15 -3.19
C GLY A 95 -0.43 -35.58 -3.72
N VAL A 96 -0.40 -34.34 -4.20
CA VAL A 96 0.85 -33.72 -4.64
C VAL A 96 1.16 -32.51 -3.75
N SER A 97 1.98 -32.73 -2.73
CA SER A 97 2.64 -31.67 -1.94
C SER A 97 3.63 -30.92 -2.85
N LEU A 98 3.12 -30.21 -3.85
CA LEU A 98 3.94 -29.69 -4.96
C LEU A 98 5.00 -28.70 -4.48
N PHE A 99 4.79 -27.97 -3.37
CA PHE A 99 5.77 -26.98 -2.94
C PHE A 99 5.83 -26.81 -1.42
N LYS A 100 6.75 -27.55 -0.77
CA LYS A 100 7.17 -27.26 0.62
C LYS A 100 7.63 -25.80 0.80
N VAL A 101 8.05 -25.14 -0.29
CA VAL A 101 8.47 -23.74 -0.35
C VAL A 101 7.27 -22.77 -0.33
N ALA A 102 6.07 -23.21 -0.76
CA ALA A 102 4.89 -22.34 -0.84
C ALA A 102 4.43 -21.81 0.53
N ARG A 103 4.82 -22.49 1.63
CA ARG A 103 4.57 -22.02 3.00
C ARG A 103 5.19 -20.66 3.31
N PHE A 104 6.22 -20.26 2.56
CA PHE A 104 6.94 -19.00 2.76
C PHE A 104 6.52 -17.89 1.79
N LEU A 105 5.70 -18.20 0.77
CA LEU A 105 5.20 -17.17 -0.15
C LEU A 105 4.37 -16.06 0.52
N PRO A 106 3.53 -16.34 1.54
CA PRO A 106 2.89 -15.29 2.33
C PRO A 106 3.86 -14.30 2.96
N ILE A 107 5.08 -14.73 3.34
CA ILE A 107 6.10 -13.84 3.90
C ILE A 107 6.56 -12.83 2.84
N GLY A 108 6.74 -13.27 1.60
CA GLY A 108 7.05 -12.37 0.49
C GLY A 108 5.95 -11.32 0.29
N SER A 109 4.68 -11.74 0.27
CA SER A 109 3.53 -10.82 0.20
C SER A 109 3.56 -9.78 1.32
N PHE A 110 3.76 -10.23 2.56
CA PHE A 110 3.86 -9.35 3.73
C PHE A 110 5.02 -8.35 3.63
N LEU A 111 6.23 -8.80 3.29
CA LEU A 111 7.41 -7.92 3.22
C LEU A 111 7.22 -6.81 2.19
N PHE A 112 6.67 -7.13 1.02
CA PHE A 112 6.41 -6.13 0.00
C PHE A 112 5.25 -5.20 0.37
N ALA A 113 4.20 -5.69 1.03
CA ALA A 113 3.14 -4.83 1.57
C ALA A 113 3.70 -3.85 2.62
N LEU A 114 4.55 -4.35 3.53
CA LEU A 114 5.22 -3.55 4.53
C LEU A 114 6.11 -2.48 3.91
N PHE A 115 6.94 -2.82 2.91
CA PHE A 115 7.76 -1.84 2.21
C PHE A 115 6.92 -0.78 1.50
N SER A 116 5.80 -1.16 0.91
CA SER A 116 4.86 -0.20 0.30
C SER A 116 4.36 0.83 1.31
N VAL A 117 3.98 0.40 2.53
CA VAL A 117 3.54 1.28 3.61
C VAL A 117 4.69 2.16 4.12
N LEU A 118 5.88 1.59 4.33
CA LEU A 118 7.04 2.31 4.87
C LEU A 118 7.58 3.37 3.91
N VAL A 119 7.55 3.12 2.60
CA VAL A 119 8.02 4.10 1.61
C VAL A 119 7.18 5.38 1.65
N LEU A 120 5.88 5.29 1.93
CA LEU A 120 5.03 6.49 2.02
C LEU A 120 5.42 7.41 3.20
N ILE A 121 6.12 6.91 4.22
CA ILE A 121 6.67 7.75 5.30
C ILE A 121 7.66 8.79 4.75
N ALA A 122 8.31 8.50 3.61
CA ALA A 122 9.19 9.46 2.93
C ALA A 122 8.44 10.60 2.23
N TRP A 123 7.10 10.56 2.18
CA TRP A 123 6.27 11.55 1.49
C TRP A 123 6.57 13.00 1.89
N PRO A 124 6.56 13.39 3.17
CA PRO A 124 6.74 14.80 3.54
C PRO A 124 8.12 15.34 3.09
N LYS A 125 9.15 14.50 3.17
CA LYS A 125 10.50 14.84 2.71
C LYS A 125 10.58 14.97 1.20
N ALA A 126 9.87 14.13 0.44
CA ALA A 126 9.79 14.24 -1.01
C ALA A 126 9.02 15.49 -1.44
N PHE A 127 7.91 15.78 -0.76
CA PHE A 127 7.09 16.97 -0.99
C PHE A 127 7.89 18.26 -0.75
N LYS A 128 8.62 18.35 0.37
CA LYS A 128 9.50 19.49 0.66
C LYS A 128 10.53 19.73 -0.44
N LYS A 129 11.18 18.67 -0.95
CA LYS A 129 12.15 18.77 -2.05
C LYS A 129 11.52 19.24 -3.35
N ASP A 130 10.28 18.82 -3.64
CA ASP A 130 9.55 19.27 -4.83
C ASP A 130 9.17 20.74 -4.73
N CYS A 131 8.76 21.19 -3.54
CA CYS A 131 8.51 22.59 -3.24
C CYS A 131 9.75 23.46 -3.49
N GLU A 132 10.89 23.08 -2.90
CA GLU A 132 12.14 23.84 -3.01
C GLU A 132 12.66 23.91 -4.46
N LYS A 133 12.43 22.85 -5.25
CA LYS A 133 12.95 22.74 -6.61
C LYS A 133 12.09 23.47 -7.65
N ASN A 134 10.76 23.43 -7.51
CA ASN A 134 9.84 23.93 -8.52
C ASN A 134 8.67 24.66 -7.84
N ALA A 135 8.86 25.94 -7.56
CA ALA A 135 7.88 26.82 -6.93
C ALA A 135 6.67 27.17 -7.84
N SER A 136 6.09 26.23 -8.61
CA SER A 136 5.00 26.57 -9.54
C SER A 136 3.84 25.58 -9.68
N TYR A 137 3.97 24.28 -9.39
CA TYR A 137 2.86 23.32 -9.56
C TYR A 137 2.18 22.86 -8.26
N LEU A 138 2.84 23.08 -7.11
CA LEU A 138 2.30 22.85 -5.76
C LEU A 138 2.33 24.12 -4.92
N THR A 139 2.59 25.28 -5.53
CA THR A 139 2.72 26.58 -4.85
C THR A 139 1.49 27.00 -4.07
N TRP A 140 0.32 26.55 -4.50
CA TRP A 140 -0.92 26.76 -3.76
C TRP A 140 -0.84 26.07 -2.39
N ALA A 141 -0.27 24.86 -2.32
CA ALA A 141 0.05 24.13 -1.10
C ALA A 141 1.43 24.49 -0.50
N ALA A 142 2.00 25.64 -0.85
CA ALA A 142 3.39 25.96 -0.51
C ALA A 142 3.64 27.48 -0.46
N THR A 143 2.83 28.19 0.31
CA THR A 143 3.20 29.52 0.82
C THR A 143 4.39 29.39 1.77
N GLY A 144 5.59 29.31 1.20
CA GLY A 144 6.85 29.15 1.91
C GLY A 144 7.25 27.68 2.10
N CYS A 145 8.19 27.18 1.30
CA CYS A 145 8.76 25.83 1.42
C CYS A 145 9.51 25.58 2.75
N GLY A 146 9.67 26.61 3.59
CA GLY A 146 10.36 26.56 4.88
C GLY A 146 9.58 25.81 5.96
N ASP A 147 8.25 26.00 6.01
CA ASP A 147 7.40 25.57 7.13
C ASP A 147 6.15 24.79 6.71
N TRP A 148 5.98 24.49 5.42
CA TRP A 148 4.97 23.53 4.98
C TRP A 148 5.41 22.10 5.28
N GLY A 149 5.13 21.69 6.51
CA GLY A 149 5.02 20.29 6.86
C GLY A 149 3.60 20.03 7.31
N CYS A 150 3.11 18.84 7.02
CA CYS A 150 2.11 18.13 7.84
C CYS A 150 2.52 17.99 9.33
N PHE A 151 3.52 18.75 9.78
CA PHE A 151 4.27 18.62 11.03
C PHE A 151 4.87 19.92 11.58
N LYS A 152 4.69 21.13 11.00
CA LYS A 152 5.24 22.34 11.65
C LYS A 152 4.73 23.70 11.13
N ASP A 153 3.56 24.14 11.60
CA ASP A 153 3.35 25.33 12.44
C ASP A 153 1.83 25.50 12.61
N LEU A 154 1.30 25.49 13.83
CA LEU A 154 -0.14 25.56 14.15
C LEU A 154 -0.80 26.90 13.74
N ARG A 155 -0.07 27.76 13.03
CA ARG A 155 -0.44 29.13 12.65
C ARG A 155 -0.54 29.32 11.13
N VAL A 156 -0.11 28.35 10.33
CA VAL A 156 -0.18 28.38 8.86
C VAL A 156 -1.05 27.20 8.44
N GLY A 157 -2.32 27.48 8.15
CA GLY A 157 -3.37 26.48 7.96
C GLY A 157 -3.15 25.57 6.76
N GLY A 158 -3.13 24.26 7.01
CA GLY A 158 -3.09 23.21 5.99
C GLY A 158 -3.09 21.83 6.64
N ASP A 159 -4.01 20.98 6.23
CA ASP A 159 -4.11 19.59 6.70
C ASP A 159 -3.52 18.64 5.67
N CYS A 160 -2.74 17.67 6.13
CA CYS A 160 -2.33 16.59 5.25
C CYS A 160 -2.19 15.28 5.98
N GLU A 161 -2.72 14.25 5.34
CA GLU A 161 -2.87 12.95 5.97
C GLU A 161 -2.93 11.84 4.91
N PRO A 162 -2.49 10.63 5.29
CA PRO A 162 -2.76 9.45 4.49
C PRO A 162 -4.25 9.24 4.25
N TYR A 163 -4.60 8.72 3.08
CA TYR A 163 -5.98 8.47 2.69
C TYR A 163 -6.26 6.96 2.51
N ALA A 164 -7.41 6.64 1.92
CA ALA A 164 -7.94 5.29 1.81
C ALA A 164 -6.94 4.27 1.23
N GLY A 165 -6.17 4.64 0.20
CA GLY A 165 -5.21 3.73 -0.44
C GLY A 165 -4.11 3.25 0.51
N TRP A 166 -3.59 4.16 1.35
CA TRP A 166 -2.58 3.81 2.35
C TRP A 166 -3.19 3.01 3.51
N ALA A 167 -4.39 3.39 3.98
CA ALA A 167 -5.10 2.65 5.02
C ALA A 167 -5.40 1.20 4.59
N CYS A 168 -5.86 0.99 3.34
CA CYS A 168 -6.05 -0.34 2.77
C CYS A 168 -4.76 -1.16 2.78
N MET A 169 -3.62 -0.54 2.46
CA MET A 169 -2.32 -1.20 2.48
C MET A 169 -1.84 -1.55 3.89
N ILE A 170 -2.13 -0.74 4.91
CA ILE A 170 -1.85 -1.11 6.31
C ILE A 170 -2.64 -2.34 6.71
N VAL A 171 -3.96 -2.33 6.47
CA VAL A 171 -4.81 -3.46 6.83
C VAL A 171 -4.37 -4.71 6.07
N SER A 172 -4.07 -4.58 4.78
CA SER A 172 -3.49 -5.65 3.96
C SER A 172 -2.15 -6.17 4.53
N THR A 173 -1.29 -5.29 5.02
CA THR A 173 -0.01 -5.66 5.65
C THR A 173 -0.24 -6.46 6.94
N ILE A 174 -1.18 -6.05 7.79
CA ILE A 174 -1.51 -6.76 9.03
C ILE A 174 -2.12 -8.13 8.72
N THR A 175 -3.04 -8.21 7.76
CA THR A 175 -3.71 -9.46 7.41
C THR A 175 -2.76 -10.44 6.73
N SER A 176 -1.87 -9.97 5.85
CA SER A 176 -0.81 -10.79 5.26
C SER A 176 0.21 -11.26 6.29
N PHE A 177 0.56 -10.44 7.28
CA PHE A 177 1.39 -10.86 8.42
C PHE A 177 0.76 -12.03 9.19
N ILE A 178 -0.52 -11.92 9.55
CA ILE A 178 -1.24 -12.98 10.25
C ILE A 178 -1.32 -14.24 9.38
N ALA A 179 -1.62 -14.10 8.08
CA ALA A 179 -1.64 -15.22 7.15
C ALA A 179 -0.27 -15.92 7.05
N ALA A 180 0.82 -15.14 7.03
CA ALA A 180 2.18 -15.65 6.99
C ALA A 180 2.57 -16.37 8.29
N LEU A 181 2.20 -15.81 9.45
CA LEU A 181 2.44 -16.41 10.75
C LEU A 181 1.72 -17.75 10.88
N ILE A 182 0.42 -17.80 10.54
CA ILE A 182 -0.36 -19.03 10.58
C ILE A 182 0.19 -20.06 9.59
N SER A 183 0.58 -19.62 8.39
CA SER A 183 1.16 -20.50 7.38
C SER A 183 2.49 -21.12 7.82
N ALA A 184 3.33 -20.35 8.52
CA ALA A 184 4.62 -20.84 9.00
C ALA A 184 4.48 -21.83 10.16
N ILE A 185 3.54 -21.59 11.10
CA ILE A 185 3.41 -22.38 12.33
C ILE A 185 2.53 -23.62 12.12
N PHE A 186 1.36 -23.45 11.51
CA PHE A 186 0.29 -24.46 11.54
C PHE A 186 0.15 -25.24 10.23
N THR A 187 0.57 -24.66 9.09
CA THR A 187 0.49 -25.34 7.80
C THR A 187 1.64 -26.33 7.64
N ARG A 188 1.53 -27.47 8.32
CA ARG A 188 2.30 -28.67 7.96
C ARG A 188 1.68 -29.26 6.70
N TYR A 189 2.18 -28.89 5.52
CA TYR A 189 1.93 -29.64 4.29
C TYR A 189 2.32 -31.09 4.57
N GLY A 190 1.33 -31.98 4.55
CA GLY A 190 1.49 -33.36 4.96
C GLY A 190 2.58 -34.04 4.13
N VAL A 191 3.60 -34.56 4.80
CA VAL A 191 4.16 -35.84 4.40
C VAL A 191 3.02 -36.82 4.58
N SER A 192 2.41 -37.23 3.48
CA SER A 192 1.59 -38.43 3.43
C SER A 192 2.48 -39.56 3.94
N ALA A 193 2.15 -40.12 5.11
CA ALA A 193 2.57 -41.46 5.47
C ALA A 193 1.55 -42.43 4.89
#